data_AF-A0A0C2BF13-F1
#
_entry.id   AF-A0A0C2BF13-F1
#
_cell.length_a   1.000
_cell.length_b   1.000
_cell.length_c   1.000
_cell.angle_alpha   90.00
_cell.angle_beta   90.00
_cell.angle_gamma   90.00
#
_symmetry.space_group_name_H-M   'P 1'
#
loop_
_entity.id
_entity.type
_entity.pdbx_description
1 polymer ?
#
loop_
_entity_poly.entity_id
_entity_poly.type
_entity_poly.pdbx_seq_one_letter_code
_entity_poly.pdbx_strand_id
1 'polypeptide(L)'
;MASGYFNCIKEYEQLIFSEGKYSMDIVTAAPKANGFFGAAGPSGYIPSMYSWVCERILQMKEKYGRNDVNLYEYHRDGWTFHAKGLWVDTPAQTATLVGSSNFGYRSVHRDLEAQILLVTSNERLRSQLKDERRRLFDFASLLDGAALRRADHHIPVSSLGKDN
;
A
#
# COMPACT_ATOMS: atom_id res chain seq x y z
N MET A 1 3.22 1.77 6.54
CA MET A 1 2.76 2.73 5.50
C MET A 1 1.46 2.20 4.92
N ALA A 2 0.53 3.09 4.58
CA ALA A 2 -0.68 2.75 3.84
C ALA A 2 -0.78 3.61 2.58
N SER A 3 -1.08 2.98 1.45
CA SER A 3 -1.39 3.67 0.20
C SER A 3 -2.34 2.82 -0.63
N GLY A 4 -3.52 3.35 -0.95
CA GLY A 4 -4.48 2.64 -1.80
C GLY A 4 -4.02 2.43 -3.24
N TYR A 5 -3.12 3.29 -3.73
CA TYR A 5 -2.55 3.25 -5.07
C TYR A 5 -1.03 3.18 -5.01
N PHE A 6 -0.53 2.10 -4.42
CA PHE A 6 0.88 1.94 -4.15
C PHE A 6 1.71 1.88 -5.43
N ASN A 7 2.57 2.88 -5.64
CA ASN A 7 3.48 2.97 -6.78
C ASN A 7 4.71 3.80 -6.41
N CYS A 8 5.68 3.18 -5.70
CA CYS A 8 6.88 3.88 -5.24
C CYS A 8 7.72 4.46 -6.39
N ILE A 9 8.22 5.68 -6.18
CA ILE A 9 9.31 6.25 -6.97
C ILE A 9 10.64 5.60 -6.57
N LYS A 10 11.65 5.72 -7.43
CA LYS A 10 12.97 5.08 -7.23
C LYS A 10 13.63 5.49 -5.92
N GLU A 11 13.44 6.73 -5.52
CA GLU A 11 13.97 7.32 -4.29
C GLU A 11 13.37 6.62 -3.06
N TYR A 12 12.06 6.34 -3.08
CA TYR A 12 11.42 5.57 -2.01
C TYR A 12 11.86 4.12 -2.02
N GLU A 13 12.03 3.51 -3.19
CA GLU A 13 12.58 2.15 -3.29
C GLU A 13 14.00 2.07 -2.73
N GLN A 14 14.86 3.05 -3.02
CA GLN A 14 16.21 3.13 -2.48
C GLN A 14 16.22 3.28 -0.96
N LEU A 15 15.41 4.21 -0.44
CA LEU A 15 15.26 4.44 0.99
C LEU A 15 14.72 3.20 1.74
N ILE A 16 13.72 2.53 1.16
CA ILE A 16 13.08 1.36 1.77
C ILE A 16 13.99 0.15 1.68
N PHE A 17 14.58 -0.17 0.53
CA PHE A 17 15.26 -1.44 0.31
C PHE A 17 16.78 -1.37 0.48
N SER A 18 17.42 -0.32 -0.02
CA SER A 18 18.88 -0.21 -0.05
C SER A 18 19.46 0.43 1.21
N GLU A 19 18.84 1.49 1.72
CA GLU A 19 19.39 2.29 2.83
C GLU A 19 18.77 1.95 4.19
N GLY A 20 17.50 1.53 4.19
CA GLY A 20 16.77 1.24 5.40
C GLY A 20 17.42 0.15 6.26
N LYS A 21 17.28 0.30 7.57
CA LYS A 21 17.67 -0.70 8.59
C LYS A 21 16.55 -0.95 9.59
N TYR A 22 15.33 -0.56 9.22
CA TYR A 22 14.13 -0.56 10.03
C TYR A 22 13.10 -1.51 9.46
N SER A 23 12.33 -2.18 10.33
CA SER A 23 11.19 -2.96 9.88
C SER A 23 10.07 -2.04 9.35
N MET A 24 9.37 -2.51 8.32
CA MET A 24 8.33 -1.72 7.68
C MET A 24 7.21 -2.62 7.16
N ASP A 25 5.99 -2.36 7.62
CA ASP A 25 4.80 -2.97 7.02
C ASP A 25 4.16 -1.96 6.04
N ILE A 26 3.88 -2.42 4.83
CA ILE A 26 3.25 -1.65 3.76
C ILE A 26 1.90 -2.30 3.46
N VAL A 27 0.81 -1.54 3.53
CA VAL A 27 -0.54 -2.02 3.16
C VAL A 27 -1.05 -1.26 1.93
N THR A 28 -1.52 -2.01 0.94
CA THR A 28 -2.14 -1.52 -0.30
C THR A 28 -3.56 -2.07 -0.48
N ALA A 29 -4.29 -1.62 -1.49
CA ALA A 29 -5.59 -2.20 -1.84
C ALA A 29 -5.40 -3.58 -2.48
N ALA A 30 -6.14 -4.60 -2.01
CA ALA A 30 -6.35 -5.82 -2.79
C ALA A 30 -7.10 -5.47 -4.10
N PRO A 31 -7.03 -6.29 -5.17
CA PRO A 31 -7.68 -5.99 -6.44
C PRO A 31 -9.16 -5.65 -6.28
N LYS A 32 -9.90 -6.42 -5.48
CA LYS A 32 -11.34 -6.18 -5.18
C LYS A 32 -11.63 -4.92 -4.37
N ALA A 33 -10.65 -4.41 -3.63
CA ALA A 33 -10.75 -3.16 -2.88
C ALA A 33 -10.23 -1.95 -3.68
N ASN A 34 -9.85 -2.15 -4.94
CA ASN A 34 -9.45 -1.07 -5.83
C ASN A 34 -10.67 -0.45 -6.51
N GLY A 35 -10.75 0.88 -6.58
CA GLY A 35 -11.88 1.58 -7.20
C GLY A 35 -12.10 1.30 -8.69
N PHE A 36 -11.12 0.71 -9.39
CA PHE A 36 -11.24 0.30 -10.80
C PHE A 36 -11.59 -1.18 -10.98
N PHE A 37 -11.84 -1.92 -9.90
CA PHE A 37 -12.20 -3.33 -9.99
C PHE A 37 -13.52 -3.53 -10.74
N GLY A 38 -13.49 -4.36 -11.79
CA GLY A 38 -14.67 -4.61 -12.64
C GLY A 38 -15.07 -3.44 -13.54
N ALA A 39 -14.25 -2.38 -13.64
CA ALA A 39 -14.50 -1.28 -14.56
C ALA A 39 -14.45 -1.75 -16.03
N ALA A 40 -15.35 -1.24 -16.85
CA ALA A 40 -15.41 -1.59 -18.27
C ALA A 40 -14.22 -1.03 -19.05
N GLY A 41 -13.84 -1.75 -20.11
CA GLY A 41 -12.76 -1.34 -21.01
C GLY A 41 -11.37 -1.35 -20.37
N PRO A 42 -10.42 -0.55 -20.89
CA PRO A 42 -9.01 -0.60 -20.47
C PRO A 42 -8.77 -0.30 -18.98
N SER A 43 -9.67 0.45 -18.34
CA SER A 43 -9.56 0.81 -16.92
C SER A 43 -9.65 -0.39 -15.98
N GLY A 44 -10.33 -1.47 -16.42
CA GLY A 44 -10.41 -2.73 -15.68
C GLY A 44 -9.06 -3.41 -15.46
N TYR A 45 -8.00 -3.05 -16.20
CA TYR A 45 -6.64 -3.60 -16.02
C TYR A 45 -5.82 -2.93 -14.92
N ILE A 46 -6.30 -1.80 -14.39
CA ILE A 46 -5.57 -1.03 -13.37
C ILE A 46 -5.25 -1.87 -12.11
N PRO A 47 -6.17 -2.70 -11.56
CA PRO A 47 -5.85 -3.57 -10.43
C PRO A 47 -4.75 -4.59 -10.73
N SER A 48 -4.72 -5.18 -11.94
CA SER A 48 -3.66 -6.10 -12.36
C SER A 48 -2.30 -5.38 -12.45
N MET A 49 -2.27 -4.14 -12.93
CA MET A 49 -1.05 -3.33 -12.97
C MET A 49 -0.48 -3.10 -11.56
N TYR A 50 -1.33 -2.82 -10.57
CA TYR A 50 -0.88 -2.69 -9.18
C TYR A 50 -0.39 -4.01 -8.59
N SER A 51 -0.95 -5.14 -9.01
CA SER A 51 -0.46 -6.48 -8.64
C SER A 51 0.96 -6.71 -9.17
N TRP A 52 1.24 -6.29 -10.41
CA TRP A 52 2.60 -6.32 -10.97
C TRP A 52 3.58 -5.41 -10.21
N VAL A 53 3.14 -4.22 -9.80
CA VAL A 53 3.96 -3.34 -8.94
C VAL A 53 4.29 -4.03 -7.61
N CYS A 54 3.33 -4.72 -7.00
CA CYS A 54 3.56 -5.47 -5.76
C CYS A 54 4.56 -6.63 -5.98
N GLU A 55 4.46 -7.33 -7.10
CA GLU A 55 5.43 -8.38 -7.47
C GLU A 55 6.86 -7.84 -7.56
N ARG A 56 7.05 -6.70 -8.24
CA ARG A 56 8.37 -6.02 -8.33
C ARG A 56 8.92 -5.68 -6.94
N ILE A 57 8.06 -5.24 -6.04
CA ILE A 57 8.43 -4.86 -4.67
C ILE A 57 8.85 -6.09 -3.86
N LEU A 58 8.18 -7.23 -4.03
CA LEU A 58 8.60 -8.50 -3.42
C LEU A 58 9.95 -8.99 -3.99
N GLN A 59 10.19 -8.84 -5.29
CA GLN A 59 11.49 -9.16 -5.90
C GLN A 59 12.61 -8.25 -5.35
N MET A 60 12.32 -6.96 -5.13
CA MET A 60 13.26 -6.02 -4.50
C MET A 60 13.53 -6.40 -3.04
N LYS A 61 12.49 -6.78 -2.29
CA LYS A 61 12.62 -7.32 -0.93
C LYS A 61 13.63 -8.47 -0.89
N GLU A 62 13.48 -9.44 -1.79
CA GLU A 62 14.36 -10.61 -1.88
C GLU A 62 15.79 -10.21 -2.31
N LYS A 63 15.92 -9.41 -3.37
CA LYS A 63 17.21 -8.95 -3.91
C LYS A 63 18.08 -8.24 -2.87
N TYR A 64 17.48 -7.42 -2.01
CA TYR A 64 18.19 -6.66 -0.98
C TYR A 64 18.18 -7.34 0.40
N GLY A 65 17.61 -8.55 0.51
CA GLY A 65 17.56 -9.31 1.76
C GLY A 65 16.74 -8.65 2.87
N ARG A 66 15.77 -7.80 2.53
CA ARG A 66 14.96 -7.01 3.48
C ARG A 66 13.77 -7.78 4.03
N ASN A 67 14.03 -8.87 4.74
CA ASN A 67 13.00 -9.74 5.32
C ASN A 67 12.05 -9.01 6.30
N ASP A 68 12.52 -7.89 6.85
CA ASP A 68 11.84 -6.98 7.76
C ASP A 68 10.85 -6.01 7.10
N VAL A 69 10.80 -5.97 5.75
CA VAL A 69 9.82 -5.20 5.00
C VAL A 69 8.69 -6.12 4.53
N ASN A 70 7.49 -5.98 5.07
CA ASN A 70 6.34 -6.82 4.73
C ASN A 70 5.32 -6.06 3.90
N LEU A 71 4.72 -6.77 2.95
CA LEU A 71 3.67 -6.24 2.10
C LEU A 71 2.35 -6.90 2.50
N TYR A 72 1.30 -6.11 2.60
CA TYR A 72 -0.05 -6.53 2.93
C TYR A 72 -1.01 -5.91 1.92
N GLU A 73 -2.15 -6.56 1.76
CA GLU A 73 -3.26 -6.04 1.00
C GLU A 73 -4.49 -5.95 1.90
N TYR A 74 -5.26 -4.88 1.75
CA TYR A 74 -6.53 -4.69 2.44
C TYR A 74 -7.67 -5.23 1.59
N HIS A 75 -8.54 -6.03 2.20
CA HIS A 75 -9.80 -6.44 1.61
C HIS A 75 -10.92 -6.53 2.64
N ARG A 76 -12.03 -5.85 2.35
CA ARG A 76 -13.30 -5.99 3.07
C ARG A 76 -14.44 -5.94 2.04
N ASP A 77 -15.34 -6.90 2.11
CA ASP A 77 -16.45 -7.02 1.16
C ASP A 77 -17.26 -5.72 1.07
N GLY A 78 -17.40 -5.19 -0.15
CA GLY A 78 -18.12 -3.94 -0.44
C GLY A 78 -17.37 -2.65 -0.15
N TRP A 79 -16.09 -2.71 0.25
CA TRP A 79 -15.28 -1.52 0.55
C TRP A 79 -14.15 -1.30 -0.45
N THR A 80 -13.91 -0.04 -0.80
CA THR A 80 -12.67 0.38 -1.47
C THR A 80 -11.64 0.86 -0.44
N PHE A 81 -10.36 0.65 -0.74
CA PHE A 81 -9.27 1.05 0.14
C PHE A 81 -8.61 2.34 -0.34
N HIS A 82 -8.73 3.39 0.47
CA HIS A 82 -8.22 4.74 0.16
C HIS A 82 -7.41 5.37 1.30
N ALA A 83 -6.94 4.57 2.26
CA ALA A 83 -6.10 5.10 3.33
C ALA A 83 -4.75 5.57 2.77
N LYS A 84 -4.26 6.70 3.30
CA LYS A 84 -2.91 7.23 3.04
C LYS A 84 -2.29 7.63 4.37
N GLY A 85 -1.11 7.09 4.67
CA GLY A 85 -0.38 7.53 5.84
C GLY A 85 0.91 6.76 6.10
N LEU A 86 1.71 7.33 6.99
CA LEU A 86 2.93 6.73 7.50
C LEU A 86 2.94 6.82 9.02
N TRP A 87 3.11 5.69 9.68
CA TRP A 87 3.19 5.60 11.13
C TRP A 87 4.57 5.10 11.51
N VAL A 88 5.23 5.82 12.41
CA VAL A 88 6.54 5.47 12.95
C VAL A 88 6.41 5.39 14.46
N ASP A 89 6.90 4.30 15.04
CA ASP A 89 6.90 4.11 16.48
C ASP A 89 8.34 3.90 16.96
N THR A 90 8.71 4.64 17.98
CA THR A 90 10.01 4.55 18.66
C THR A 90 9.76 4.35 20.15
N PRO A 91 10.77 3.94 20.94
CA PRO A 91 10.61 3.81 22.39
C PRO A 91 10.07 5.09 23.05
N ALA A 92 10.51 6.26 22.60
CA ALA A 92 10.18 7.55 23.21
C ALA A 92 8.94 8.24 22.62
N GLN A 93 8.64 8.02 21.33
CA GLN A 93 7.66 8.82 20.59
C GLN A 93 6.94 8.01 19.51
N THR A 94 5.73 8.45 19.17
CA THR A 94 4.98 7.97 18.01
C THR A 94 4.77 9.15 17.06
N ALA A 95 5.05 8.93 15.78
CA ALA A 95 4.80 9.89 14.72
C ALA A 95 3.78 9.32 13.73
N THR A 96 2.82 10.14 13.33
CA THR A 96 1.75 9.80 12.38
C THR A 96 1.67 10.89 11.33
N LEU A 97 1.94 10.52 10.08
CA LEU A 97 1.80 11.36 8.90
C LEU A 97 0.50 10.97 8.20
N VAL A 98 -0.42 11.90 8.06
CA VAL A 98 -1.70 11.70 7.37
C VAL A 98 -1.92 12.83 6.38
N GLY A 99 -2.46 12.49 5.21
CA GLY A 99 -2.78 13.48 4.19
C GLY A 99 -3.28 12.85 2.90
N SER A 100 -3.16 13.59 1.80
CA SER A 100 -3.69 13.19 0.49
C SER A 100 -2.76 12.29 -0.36
N SER A 101 -1.46 12.24 -0.03
CA SER A 101 -0.42 11.59 -0.83
C SER A 101 -0.54 10.07 -0.85
N ASN A 102 -0.54 9.49 -2.06
CA ASN A 102 -0.43 8.04 -2.25
C ASN A 102 1.04 7.57 -2.24
N PHE A 103 2.00 8.45 -1.94
CA PHE A 103 3.44 8.15 -1.96
C PHE A 103 3.92 7.60 -3.30
N GLY A 104 3.30 8.04 -4.40
CA GLY A 104 3.70 7.66 -5.75
C GLY A 104 4.07 8.83 -6.64
N TYR A 105 4.47 8.53 -7.87
CA TYR A 105 5.05 9.51 -8.81
C TYR A 105 4.21 10.79 -8.97
N ARG A 106 2.89 10.65 -9.13
CA ARG A 106 2.02 11.82 -9.26
C ARG A 106 1.98 12.67 -7.99
N SER A 107 1.85 12.06 -6.82
CA SER A 107 1.88 12.76 -5.53
C SER A 107 3.19 13.53 -5.30
N VAL A 108 4.31 13.02 -5.82
CA VAL A 108 5.62 13.68 -5.64
C VAL A 108 5.86 14.79 -6.65
N HIS A 109 5.42 14.63 -7.91
CA HIS A 109 5.86 15.51 -9.00
C HIS A 109 4.76 16.32 -9.68
N ARG A 110 3.48 16.03 -9.44
CA ARG A 110 2.37 16.58 -10.23
C ARG A 110 1.23 17.13 -9.39
N ASP A 111 0.86 16.44 -8.33
CA ASP A 111 -0.32 16.76 -7.54
C ASP A 111 0.05 17.75 -6.41
N LEU A 112 -0.90 18.63 -6.05
CA LEU A 112 -0.77 19.47 -4.86
C LEU A 112 -1.20 18.64 -3.64
N GLU A 113 -0.25 18.34 -2.77
CA GLU A 113 -0.46 17.47 -1.63
C GLU A 113 -0.51 18.26 -0.32
N ALA A 114 -1.43 17.86 0.57
CA ALA A 114 -1.48 18.36 1.94
C ALA A 114 -1.17 17.20 2.90
N GLN A 115 -0.29 17.44 3.86
CA GLN A 115 0.14 16.45 4.85
C GLN A 115 0.23 17.09 6.24
N ILE A 116 -0.17 16.35 7.26
CA ILE A 116 -0.01 16.72 8.67
C ILE A 116 0.86 15.65 9.34
N LEU A 117 1.97 16.09 9.94
CA LEU A 117 2.82 15.26 10.78
C LEU A 117 2.49 15.53 12.26
N LEU A 118 1.91 14.55 12.93
CA LEU A 118 1.69 14.56 14.37
C LEU A 118 2.79 13.75 15.06
N VAL A 119 3.55 14.38 15.96
CA VAL A 119 4.55 13.71 16.80
C VAL A 119 4.16 13.86 18.25
N THR A 120 4.17 12.77 19.01
CA THR A 120 3.78 12.79 20.42
C THR A 120 4.55 11.79 21.27
N SER A 121 4.87 12.20 22.49
CA SER A 121 5.34 11.34 23.59
C SER A 121 4.26 11.07 24.63
N ASN A 122 3.04 11.62 24.46
CA ASN A 122 1.95 11.41 25.41
C ASN A 122 1.44 9.96 25.32
N GLU A 123 1.61 9.16 26.37
CA GLU A 123 1.29 7.72 26.36
C GLU A 123 -0.15 7.40 25.96
N ARG A 124 -1.12 8.20 26.40
CA ARG A 124 -2.53 8.01 26.04
C ARG A 124 -2.74 8.20 24.53
N LEU A 125 -2.21 9.29 23.96
CA LEU A 125 -2.32 9.56 22.54
C LEU A 125 -1.52 8.55 21.70
N ARG A 126 -0.33 8.13 22.18
CA ARG A 126 0.46 7.06 21.56
C ARG A 126 -0.36 5.77 21.45
N SER A 127 -1.02 5.34 22.52
CA SER A 127 -1.89 4.15 22.50
C SER A 127 -3.01 4.29 21.47
N GLN A 128 -3.70 5.43 21.46
CA GLN A 128 -4.81 5.68 20.52
C GLN A 128 -4.39 5.62 19.05
N LEU A 129 -3.23 6.23 18.71
CA LEU A 129 -2.66 6.18 17.36
C LEU A 129 -2.22 4.77 16.97
N LYS A 130 -1.65 4.00 17.90
CA LYS A 130 -1.28 2.59 17.67
C LYS A 130 -2.51 1.72 17.44
N ASP A 131 -3.59 1.95 18.18
CA ASP A 131 -4.86 1.23 18.01
C ASP A 131 -5.54 1.60 16.69
N GLU A 132 -5.49 2.87 16.28
CA GLU A 132 -5.95 3.29 14.95
C GLU A 132 -5.19 2.59 13.84
N ARG A 133 -3.86 2.58 13.92
CA ARG A 133 -3.03 1.82 12.99
C ARG A 133 -3.39 0.34 13.01
N ARG A 134 -3.60 -0.29 14.19
CA ARG A 134 -3.95 -1.71 14.28
C ARG A 134 -5.27 -2.00 13.55
N ARG A 135 -6.29 -1.18 13.73
CA ARG A 135 -7.59 -1.33 13.05
C ARG A 135 -7.49 -1.33 11.52
N LEU A 136 -6.51 -0.63 10.96
CA LEU A 136 -6.24 -0.67 9.52
C LEU A 136 -5.84 -2.07 9.04
N PHE A 137 -5.11 -2.80 9.88
CA PHE A 137 -4.61 -4.14 9.59
C PHE A 137 -5.62 -5.26 9.91
N ASP A 138 -6.74 -4.97 10.59
CA ASP A 138 -7.76 -5.98 10.93
C ASP A 138 -8.36 -6.68 9.68
N PHE A 139 -8.34 -5.99 8.53
CA PHE A 139 -8.79 -6.51 7.24
C PHE A 139 -7.64 -6.63 6.23
N ALA A 140 -6.40 -6.65 6.72
CA ALA A 140 -5.21 -6.81 5.88
C ALA A 140 -4.68 -8.23 5.97
N SER A 141 -4.35 -8.82 4.81
CA SER A 141 -3.68 -10.12 4.72
C SER A 141 -2.27 -9.94 4.16
N LEU A 142 -1.36 -10.83 4.54
CA LEU A 142 0.00 -10.83 4.01
C LEU A 142 -0.05 -11.03 2.48
N LEU A 143 0.62 -10.14 1.75
CA LEU A 143 0.77 -10.20 0.31
C LEU A 143 2.13 -10.80 -0.02
N ASP A 144 2.16 -12.11 -0.23
CA ASP A 144 3.33 -12.86 -0.69
C ASP A 144 3.16 -13.35 -2.14
N GLY A 145 4.14 -14.09 -2.65
CA GLY A 145 4.08 -14.65 -3.99
C GLY A 145 2.91 -15.63 -4.20
N ALA A 146 2.39 -16.26 -3.14
CA ALA A 146 1.23 -17.14 -3.23
C ALA A 146 -0.09 -16.34 -3.32
N ALA A 147 -0.22 -15.27 -2.53
CA ALA A 147 -1.35 -14.34 -2.60
C ALA A 147 -1.47 -13.69 -3.99
N LEU A 148 -0.34 -13.30 -4.61
CA LEU A 148 -0.33 -12.74 -5.97
C LEU A 148 -0.80 -13.71 -7.06
N ARG A 149 -0.77 -15.03 -6.83
CA ARG A 149 -1.26 -16.03 -7.79
C ARG A 149 -2.76 -16.24 -7.74
N ARG A 150 -3.48 -15.62 -6.79
CA ARG A 150 -4.95 -15.73 -6.73
C ARG A 150 -5.57 -15.10 -7.97
N ALA A 151 -6.69 -15.65 -8.41
CA ALA A 151 -7.32 -15.28 -9.68
C ALA A 151 -7.70 -13.80 -9.79
N ASP A 152 -7.98 -13.15 -8.67
CA ASP A 152 -8.34 -11.73 -8.62
C ASP A 152 -7.18 -10.77 -8.92
N HIS A 153 -5.93 -11.21 -8.79
CA HIS A 153 -4.74 -10.45 -9.24
C HIS A 153 -4.47 -10.60 -10.75
N HIS A 154 -5.13 -11.56 -11.40
CA HIS A 154 -4.94 -11.89 -12.80
C HIS A 154 -6.25 -11.71 -13.56
N ILE A 155 -6.55 -10.48 -13.97
CA ILE A 155 -7.70 -10.23 -14.84
C ILE A 155 -7.41 -10.80 -16.24
N PRO A 156 -8.15 -11.82 -16.71
CA PRO A 156 -7.88 -12.45 -17.99
C PRO A 156 -8.09 -11.48 -19.15
N VAL A 157 -7.28 -11.59 -20.20
CA VAL A 157 -7.39 -10.76 -21.42
C VAL A 157 -8.71 -11.00 -22.18
N SER A 158 -9.46 -12.07 -21.86
CA SER A 158 -10.66 -12.49 -22.59
C SER A 158 -11.93 -11.70 -22.31
N SER A 159 -11.94 -10.72 -21.40
CA SER A 159 -13.08 -9.80 -21.22
C SER A 159 -13.06 -8.59 -22.16
N LEU A 160 -12.02 -8.44 -23.00
CA LEU A 160 -11.98 -7.49 -24.10
C LEU A 160 -12.53 -8.15 -25.37
N GLY A 161 -13.84 -8.03 -25.59
CA GLY A 161 -14.43 -8.28 -26.90
C GLY A 161 -15.54 -9.32 -26.91
N LYS A 162 -16.66 -9.01 -26.26
CA LYS A 162 -18.00 -9.38 -26.72
C LYS A 162 -19.00 -8.30 -26.28
N ASP A 163 -18.81 -7.10 -26.79
CA ASP A 163 -19.93 -6.17 -26.95
C ASP A 163 -20.19 -6.09 -28.45
N ASN A 164 -21.42 -6.46 -28.83
CA ASN A 164 -21.96 -6.56 -30.18
C ASN A 164 -21.93 -5.22 -30.93
#